data_AF-A0A3D5BXG0-F1
#
_entry.id   AF-A0A3D5BXG0-F1
#
_cell.length_a   1.000
_cell.length_b   1.000
_cell.length_c   1.000
_cell.angle_alpha   90.00
_cell.angle_beta   90.00
_cell.angle_gamma   90.00
#
_symmetry.space_group_name_H-M   'P 1'
#
loop_
_entity.id
_entity.type
_entity.pdbx_description
1 polymer ?
#
loop_
_entity_poly.entity_id
_entity_poly.type
_entity_poly.pdbx_seq_one_letter_code
_entity_poly.pdbx_strand_id
1 'polypeptide(L)'
;MLTKIFQQLSKNDADIAGGKGASLGEMTSTGIPVPPGFVVLSDAFERFLEETDLNVEVDAILETVDNQKMHTVEQASEKIQVLILEAKMPEDIEKEILESYNKLFYKDKENLLARRSDNEGWVAVRSSATAEDGAEAAWAGQLNSYLNTTQDSLLKNVQKCWASLFTPRAIFYRFEKGLHNTKISVAVVVQKMIQSEKSGIAFSVHPVTEDFNQLIIEAGFGLGEAIVSGSITPDSYVVEKNSKNILDINISTQTKGLFKKENGGNEWRDIAEPQASSQVLDEKEILELSELIMQIENHYGFPCDIEWAQEDGKFYITQSRPITTLKNMKKQEKPKYDMSSEQGFSEKYERVFGGPNMPYLVSDIITDIYAPKYKFLTIFKDSVWTCYMPQEMKEKTLKEGIGLYGNKENYVIYRDEYLEFIKSFDSMFHQMFSEGKSITPENFEATIELFKKAESYYAQTQYFYTDSVSVDNKLDSDFGDLKEKGRALLNRQYFSDGNYLTQVLKEVSDFANVTKENLYDYSWRGIKELLVGNKNQKTDKKNAYITFP
;
A
#
# COMPACT_ATOMS: atom_id res chain seq x y z
N MET A 1 -0.29 -23.35 11.29
CA MET A 1 -0.27 -22.99 9.86
C MET A 1 1.02 -22.23 9.66
N LEU A 2 1.92 -22.81 8.87
CA LEU A 2 3.29 -22.37 8.65
C LEU A 2 3.44 -21.55 7.37
N THR A 3 2.40 -21.46 6.55
CA THR A 3 2.37 -20.65 5.34
C THR A 3 1.14 -19.74 5.29
N LYS A 4 1.27 -18.55 4.71
CA LYS A 4 0.15 -17.63 4.42
C LYS A 4 0.30 -17.05 3.02
N ILE A 5 -0.79 -16.99 2.25
CA ILE A 5 -0.80 -16.27 0.96
C ILE A 5 -0.73 -14.76 1.19
N PHE A 6 -0.25 -13.99 0.22
CA PHE A 6 -0.13 -12.53 0.38
C PHE A 6 -1.46 -11.85 0.77
N GLN A 7 -2.60 -12.31 0.26
CA GLN A 7 -3.93 -11.77 0.61
C GLN A 7 -4.32 -11.95 2.09
N GLN A 8 -3.60 -12.77 2.85
CA GLN A 8 -3.82 -13.02 4.28
C GLN A 8 -2.82 -12.27 5.17
N LEU A 9 -1.98 -11.41 4.59
CA LEU A 9 -0.93 -10.66 5.26
C LEU A 9 -1.16 -9.16 5.06
N SER A 10 -0.72 -8.39 6.03
CA SER A 10 -0.72 -6.93 6.04
C SER A 10 0.61 -6.40 6.55
N LYS A 11 0.82 -5.08 6.54
CA LYS A 11 2.00 -4.45 7.15
C LYS A 11 2.19 -4.76 8.64
N ASN A 12 1.13 -5.19 9.33
CA ASN A 12 1.18 -5.52 10.75
C ASN A 12 1.73 -6.94 11.02
N ASP A 13 1.89 -7.78 10.00
CA ASP A 13 2.37 -9.16 10.12
C ASP A 13 3.90 -9.28 9.93
N ALA A 14 4.64 -8.17 10.05
CA ALA A 14 6.10 -8.15 9.86
C ALA A 14 6.86 -9.03 10.88
N ASP A 15 6.28 -9.26 12.05
CA ASP A 15 6.79 -10.15 13.10
C ASP A 15 6.79 -11.62 12.67
N ILE A 16 5.84 -12.05 11.84
CA ILE A 16 5.71 -13.44 11.38
C ILE A 16 6.11 -13.66 9.91
N ALA A 17 5.99 -12.64 9.07
CA ALA A 17 6.24 -12.70 7.63
C ALA A 17 7.53 -11.97 7.20
N GLY A 18 8.19 -11.30 8.14
CA GLY A 18 9.27 -10.37 7.85
C GLY A 18 8.81 -9.13 7.07
N GLY A 19 9.69 -8.14 6.95
CA GLY A 19 9.33 -6.86 6.34
C GLY A 19 8.88 -6.96 4.88
N LYS A 20 9.60 -7.77 4.08
CA LYS A 20 9.24 -7.98 2.67
C LYS A 20 7.91 -8.71 2.51
N GLY A 21 7.69 -9.77 3.29
CA GLY A 21 6.44 -10.54 3.26
C GLY A 21 5.22 -9.71 3.65
N ALA A 22 5.36 -8.90 4.71
CA ALA A 22 4.31 -7.98 5.16
C ALA A 22 4.02 -6.88 4.12
N SER A 23 5.06 -6.26 3.56
CA SER A 23 4.94 -5.25 2.49
C SER A 23 4.26 -5.80 1.23
N LEU A 24 4.61 -7.02 0.81
CA LEU A 24 3.95 -7.69 -0.32
C LEU A 24 2.47 -8.00 -0.04
N GLY A 25 2.14 -8.40 1.19
CA GLY A 25 0.76 -8.61 1.63
C GLY A 25 -0.06 -7.32 1.58
N GLU A 26 0.47 -6.25 2.17
CA GLU A 26 -0.16 -4.93 2.17
C GLU A 26 -0.44 -4.45 0.75
N MET A 27 0.56 -4.46 -0.14
CA MET A 27 0.40 -4.05 -1.54
C MET A 27 -0.62 -4.91 -2.30
N THR A 28 -0.63 -6.22 -2.06
CA THR A 28 -1.61 -7.12 -2.69
C THR A 28 -3.04 -6.76 -2.30
N SER A 29 -3.26 -6.39 -1.03
CA SER A 29 -4.58 -6.03 -0.52
C SER A 29 -5.12 -4.70 -1.07
N THR A 30 -4.23 -3.81 -1.54
CA THR A 30 -4.58 -2.46 -2.03
C THR A 30 -4.69 -2.36 -3.55
N GLY A 31 -4.62 -3.50 -4.24
CA GLY A 31 -4.79 -3.58 -5.69
C GLY A 31 -3.55 -3.21 -6.50
N ILE A 32 -2.39 -3.04 -5.86
CA ILE A 32 -1.10 -2.93 -6.56
C ILE A 32 -0.82 -4.28 -7.25
N PRO A 33 -0.33 -4.31 -8.51
CA PRO A 33 -0.10 -5.53 -9.27
C PRO A 33 1.13 -6.27 -8.73
N VAL A 34 0.95 -7.01 -7.65
CA VAL A 34 1.99 -7.86 -7.07
C VAL A 34 1.87 -9.27 -7.67
N PRO A 35 2.97 -9.91 -8.12
CA PRO A 35 2.93 -11.30 -8.54
C PRO A 35 2.43 -12.17 -7.39
N PRO A 36 1.48 -13.10 -7.64
CA PRO A 36 0.90 -13.89 -6.57
C PRO A 36 1.96 -14.75 -5.88
N GLY A 37 1.77 -15.01 -4.59
CA GLY A 37 2.72 -15.77 -3.80
C GLY A 37 2.23 -16.03 -2.39
N PHE A 38 3.10 -16.66 -1.61
CA PHE A 38 2.89 -16.94 -0.21
C PHE A 38 4.19 -16.73 0.58
N VAL A 39 4.06 -16.68 1.89
CA VAL A 39 5.18 -16.59 2.82
C VAL A 39 5.22 -17.85 3.66
N VAL A 40 6.38 -18.48 3.72
CA VAL A 40 6.75 -19.45 4.76
C VAL A 40 7.08 -18.63 6.00
N LEU A 41 6.25 -18.74 7.03
CA LEU A 41 6.33 -17.90 8.23
C LEU A 41 7.59 -18.22 9.03
N SER A 42 8.03 -17.25 9.84
CA SER A 42 9.15 -17.38 10.79
C SER A 42 9.03 -18.61 11.69
N ASP A 43 7.81 -18.94 12.13
CA ASP A 43 7.53 -20.11 12.97
C ASP A 43 7.96 -21.43 12.33
N ALA A 44 7.97 -21.52 11.00
CA ALA A 44 8.43 -22.71 10.28
C ALA A 44 9.95 -22.90 10.45
N PHE A 45 10.71 -21.81 10.41
CA PHE A 45 12.14 -21.84 10.66
C PHE A 45 12.46 -22.18 12.12
N GLU A 46 11.71 -21.61 13.06
CA GLU A 46 11.88 -21.91 14.49
C GLU A 46 11.61 -23.38 14.80
N ARG A 47 10.49 -23.92 14.30
CA ARG A 47 10.18 -25.35 14.43
C ARG A 47 11.21 -26.23 13.75
N PHE A 48 11.69 -25.84 12.57
CA PHE A 48 12.75 -26.58 11.88
C PHE A 48 14.00 -26.69 12.78
N LEU A 49 14.46 -25.60 13.39
CA LEU A 49 15.60 -25.63 14.29
C LEU A 49 15.35 -26.46 15.56
N GLU A 50 14.15 -26.36 16.14
CA GLU A 50 13.79 -27.09 17.36
C GLU A 50 13.64 -28.60 17.12
N GLU A 51 12.96 -29.01 16.05
CA GLU A 51 12.69 -30.44 15.76
C GLU A 51 13.89 -31.18 15.17
N THR A 52 14.92 -30.45 14.74
CA THR A 52 16.19 -31.01 14.26
C THR A 52 17.32 -30.90 15.29
N ASP A 53 17.02 -30.42 16.51
CA ASP A 53 17.98 -30.12 17.58
C ASP A 53 19.09 -29.11 17.18
N LEU A 54 18.95 -28.47 16.02
CA LEU A 54 19.93 -27.51 15.50
C LEU A 54 19.98 -26.22 16.29
N ASN A 55 18.92 -25.84 16.99
CA ASN A 55 18.93 -24.67 17.87
C ASN A 55 20.09 -24.73 18.88
N VAL A 56 20.30 -25.89 19.52
CA VAL A 56 21.38 -26.07 20.51
C VAL A 56 22.75 -26.04 19.84
N GLU A 57 22.90 -26.68 18.69
CA GLU A 57 24.18 -26.70 17.97
C GLU A 57 24.57 -25.32 17.43
N VAL A 58 23.60 -24.58 16.88
CA VAL A 58 23.81 -23.22 16.37
C VAL A 58 24.24 -22.30 17.50
N ASP A 59 23.56 -22.33 18.65
CA ASP A 59 23.91 -21.50 19.81
C ASP A 59 25.32 -21.83 20.31
N ALA A 60 25.65 -23.12 20.45
CA ALA A 60 26.98 -23.56 20.88
C ALA A 60 28.09 -23.11 19.91
N ILE A 61 27.83 -23.11 18.59
CA ILE A 61 28.79 -22.61 17.60
C ILE A 61 28.93 -21.09 17.70
N LEU A 62 27.82 -20.36 17.85
CA LEU A 62 27.83 -18.90 17.98
C LEU A 62 28.57 -18.44 19.24
N GLU A 63 28.51 -19.19 20.35
CA GLU A 63 29.29 -18.91 21.56
C GLU A 63 30.82 -18.94 21.33
N THR A 64 31.29 -19.62 20.29
CA THR A 64 32.72 -19.67 19.94
C THR A 64 33.20 -18.46 19.12
N VAL A 65 32.28 -17.61 18.66
CA VAL A 65 32.59 -16.48 17.77
C VAL A 65 33.23 -15.34 18.56
N ASP A 66 34.40 -14.91 18.08
CA ASP A 66 35.05 -13.67 18.50
C ASP A 66 34.95 -12.67 17.34
N ASN A 67 34.10 -11.65 17.49
CA ASN A 67 33.84 -10.67 16.42
C ASN A 67 35.07 -9.80 16.06
N GLN A 68 36.16 -9.87 16.84
CA GLN A 68 37.44 -9.24 16.50
C GLN A 68 38.34 -10.15 15.64
N LYS A 69 37.97 -11.42 15.47
CA LYS A 69 38.72 -12.43 14.72
C LYS A 69 37.86 -13.01 13.60
N MET A 70 37.97 -12.42 12.40
CA MET A 70 37.16 -12.81 11.23
C MET A 70 37.16 -14.32 10.92
N HIS A 71 38.29 -15.01 11.10
CA HIS A 71 38.35 -16.46 10.88
C HIS A 71 37.39 -17.25 11.77
N THR A 72 37.07 -16.77 12.99
CA THR A 72 36.10 -17.45 13.87
C THR A 72 34.67 -17.27 13.38
N VAL A 73 34.35 -16.09 12.83
CA VAL A 73 33.05 -15.77 12.21
C VAL A 73 32.84 -16.62 10.95
N GLU A 74 33.86 -16.71 10.10
CA GLU A 74 33.84 -17.53 8.88
C GLU A 74 33.64 -19.01 9.20
N GLN A 75 34.42 -19.57 10.14
CA GLN A 75 34.28 -20.97 10.56
C GLN A 75 32.91 -21.27 11.17
N ALA A 76 32.37 -20.37 12.00
CA ALA A 76 31.04 -20.52 12.57
C ALA A 76 29.97 -20.50 11.47
N SER A 77 30.08 -19.54 10.54
CA SER A 77 29.18 -19.42 9.40
C SER A 77 29.15 -20.68 8.54
N GLU A 78 30.31 -21.20 8.14
CA GLU A 78 30.41 -22.40 7.32
C GLU A 78 29.77 -23.60 8.01
N LYS A 79 30.09 -23.82 9.29
CA LYS A 79 29.53 -24.94 10.07
C LYS A 79 28.02 -24.86 10.18
N ILE A 80 27.48 -23.71 10.59
CA ILE A 80 26.03 -23.51 10.77
C ILE A 80 25.30 -23.68 9.44
N GLN A 81 25.81 -23.11 8.35
CA GLN A 81 25.18 -23.23 7.04
C GLN A 81 25.15 -24.69 6.56
N VAL A 82 26.23 -25.46 6.76
CA VAL A 82 26.25 -26.89 6.41
C VAL A 82 25.20 -27.66 7.21
N LEU A 83 25.13 -27.45 8.53
CA LEU A 83 24.16 -28.10 9.40
C LEU A 83 22.71 -27.84 8.95
N ILE A 84 22.36 -26.59 8.68
CA ILE A 84 21.01 -26.20 8.22
C ILE A 84 20.69 -26.82 6.86
N LEU A 85 21.66 -26.90 5.95
CA LEU A 85 21.46 -27.43 4.60
C LEU A 85 21.41 -28.96 4.54
N GLU A 86 22.05 -29.65 5.47
CA GLU A 86 22.07 -31.13 5.53
C GLU A 86 20.93 -31.71 6.39
N ALA A 87 20.38 -30.93 7.32
CA ALA A 87 19.26 -31.38 8.14
C ALA A 87 18.01 -31.68 7.30
N LYS A 88 17.37 -32.82 7.62
CA LYS A 88 16.11 -33.23 7.00
C LYS A 88 14.99 -32.33 7.51
N MET A 89 14.28 -31.67 6.59
CA MET A 89 13.09 -30.89 6.92
C MET A 89 11.99 -31.81 7.50
N PRO A 90 11.33 -31.42 8.61
CA PRO A 90 10.17 -32.15 9.11
C PRO A 90 9.07 -32.29 8.04
N GLU A 91 8.45 -33.47 7.98
CA GLU A 91 7.57 -33.86 6.86
C GLU A 91 6.30 -33.02 6.77
N ASP A 92 5.80 -32.49 7.90
CA ASP A 92 4.65 -31.61 7.92
C ASP A 92 4.98 -30.21 7.39
N ILE A 93 6.16 -29.67 7.70
CA ILE A 93 6.67 -28.40 7.16
C ILE A 93 6.84 -28.51 5.64
N GLU A 94 7.55 -29.57 5.19
CA GLU A 94 7.74 -29.87 3.76
C GLU A 94 6.40 -29.94 3.03
N LYS A 95 5.46 -30.72 3.58
CA LYS A 95 4.14 -30.90 2.99
C LYS A 95 3.37 -29.59 2.89
N GLU A 96 3.36 -28.76 3.95
CA GLU A 96 2.62 -27.50 3.92
C GLU A 96 3.19 -26.52 2.87
N ILE A 97 4.52 -26.44 2.75
CA ILE A 97 5.18 -25.61 1.72
C ILE A 97 4.82 -26.08 0.32
N LEU A 98 4.90 -27.40 0.05
CA LEU A 98 4.57 -27.97 -1.25
C LEU A 98 3.08 -27.81 -1.58
N GLU A 99 2.18 -27.96 -0.60
CA GLU A 99 0.75 -27.71 -0.78
C GLU A 99 0.46 -26.25 -1.16
N SER A 100 1.11 -25.28 -0.50
CA SER A 100 0.97 -23.85 -0.82
C SER A 100 1.56 -23.50 -2.18
N TYR A 101 2.70 -24.09 -2.56
CA TYR A 101 3.26 -23.97 -3.91
C TYR A 101 2.30 -24.54 -4.97
N ASN A 102 1.73 -25.72 -4.74
CA ASN A 102 0.78 -26.31 -5.70
C ASN A 102 -0.48 -25.45 -5.83
N LYS A 103 -1.01 -24.89 -4.73
CA LYS A 103 -2.17 -23.97 -4.77
C LYS A 103 -1.90 -22.68 -5.54
N LEU A 104 -0.64 -22.24 -5.63
CA LEU A 104 -0.25 -21.04 -6.39
C LEU A 104 -0.52 -21.21 -7.90
N PHE A 105 -0.35 -22.42 -8.43
CA PHE A 105 -0.50 -22.72 -9.86
C PHE A 105 -1.77 -23.53 -10.20
N TYR A 106 -2.29 -24.31 -9.25
CA TYR A 106 -3.41 -25.22 -9.47
C TYR A 106 -4.58 -24.86 -8.55
N LYS A 107 -5.59 -24.16 -9.09
CA LYS A 107 -6.82 -23.82 -8.34
C LYS A 107 -7.71 -25.04 -8.07
N ASP A 108 -7.66 -26.08 -8.91
CA ASP A 108 -8.44 -27.32 -8.78
C ASP A 108 -7.58 -28.57 -8.99
N LYS A 109 -7.82 -29.62 -8.18
CA LYS A 109 -7.07 -30.90 -8.20
C LYS A 109 -7.09 -31.63 -9.55
N GLU A 110 -8.08 -31.39 -10.42
CA GLU A 110 -8.17 -32.04 -11.74
C GLU A 110 -7.14 -31.51 -12.75
N ASN A 111 -6.54 -30.34 -12.51
CA ASN A 111 -5.54 -29.74 -13.41
C ASN A 111 -4.07 -30.12 -13.09
N LEU A 112 -3.83 -31.04 -12.14
CA LEU A 112 -2.48 -31.48 -11.76
C LEU A 112 -1.66 -32.08 -12.93
N LEU A 113 -2.32 -32.51 -14.01
CA LEU A 113 -1.69 -33.12 -15.18
C LEU A 113 -1.56 -32.17 -16.39
N ALA A 114 -2.13 -30.97 -16.32
CA ALA A 114 -2.07 -30.00 -17.40
C ALA A 114 -0.93 -29.01 -17.15
N ARG A 115 0.32 -29.43 -17.41
CA ARG A 115 1.42 -28.50 -17.67
C ARG A 115 1.06 -27.70 -18.93
N ARG A 116 0.41 -26.54 -18.80
CA ARG A 116 0.03 -25.71 -19.96
C ARG A 116 0.93 -24.48 -19.98
N SER A 117 2.08 -24.66 -20.64
CA SER A 117 3.09 -23.66 -21.05
C SER A 117 4.40 -23.71 -20.26
N ASP A 118 5.48 -23.34 -20.95
CA ASP A 118 6.88 -23.39 -20.48
C ASP A 118 7.21 -22.39 -19.34
N ASN A 119 6.21 -21.60 -18.92
CA ASN A 119 6.31 -20.59 -17.86
C ASN A 119 5.52 -20.93 -16.57
N GLU A 120 4.81 -22.06 -16.51
CA GLU A 120 4.12 -22.49 -15.29
C GLU A 120 5.06 -23.20 -14.30
N GLY A 121 5.06 -22.77 -13.03
CA GLY A 121 5.79 -23.42 -11.93
C GLY A 121 7.07 -22.73 -11.45
N TRP A 122 7.51 -21.63 -12.05
CA TRP A 122 8.72 -20.94 -11.62
C TRP A 122 8.43 -19.92 -10.51
N VAL A 123 9.21 -19.95 -9.45
CA VAL A 123 9.08 -19.02 -8.31
C VAL A 123 10.41 -18.35 -7.97
N ALA A 124 10.32 -17.14 -7.41
CA ALA A 124 11.40 -16.50 -6.67
C ALA A 124 11.26 -16.86 -5.19
N VAL A 125 12.35 -17.33 -4.59
CA VAL A 125 12.43 -17.64 -3.15
C VAL A 125 13.32 -16.59 -2.50
N ARG A 126 12.73 -15.72 -1.68
CA ARG A 126 13.37 -14.52 -1.13
C ARG A 126 13.29 -14.55 0.39
N SER A 127 14.41 -14.37 1.04
CA SER A 127 14.49 -14.20 2.50
C SER A 127 13.83 -12.89 2.95
N SER A 128 13.09 -12.95 4.07
CA SER A 128 12.34 -11.84 4.68
C SER A 128 12.54 -11.90 6.19
N ALA A 129 13.42 -11.07 6.75
CA ALA A 129 13.73 -11.15 8.17
C ALA A 129 12.72 -10.38 9.02
N THR A 130 12.41 -10.88 10.21
CA THR A 130 11.42 -10.29 11.13
C THR A 130 11.94 -9.05 11.85
N ALA A 131 13.25 -8.81 11.79
CA ALA A 131 13.94 -7.64 12.36
C ALA A 131 14.36 -6.60 11.30
N GLU A 132 13.88 -6.70 10.05
CA GLU A 132 14.29 -5.82 8.92
C GLU A 132 13.78 -4.37 9.04
N ASP A 133 12.70 -4.11 9.79
CA ASP A 133 11.97 -2.82 9.70
C ASP A 133 12.06 -1.92 10.94
N GLY A 134 12.99 -2.19 11.86
CA GLY A 134 13.43 -1.16 12.78
C GLY A 134 14.10 -0.05 11.98
N ALA A 135 13.76 1.23 12.21
CA ALA A 135 14.36 2.40 11.54
C ALA A 135 15.90 2.49 11.65
N GLU A 136 16.55 1.57 12.37
CA GLU A 136 17.99 1.47 12.60
C GLU A 136 18.60 0.09 12.22
N ALA A 137 17.81 -0.89 11.76
CA ALA A 137 18.25 -2.27 11.55
C ALA A 137 18.21 -2.71 10.07
N ALA A 138 19.03 -2.08 9.23
CA ALA A 138 19.14 -2.47 7.82
C ALA A 138 19.92 -3.80 7.67
N TRP A 139 19.20 -4.93 7.67
CA TRP A 139 19.68 -6.22 7.12
C TRP A 139 19.74 -6.20 5.59
N ALA A 140 19.45 -5.05 4.97
CA ALA A 140 19.40 -4.82 3.54
C ALA A 140 20.66 -5.35 2.82
N GLY A 141 20.44 -6.19 1.82
CA GLY A 141 21.50 -6.74 0.96
C GLY A 141 22.38 -7.81 1.62
N GLN A 142 21.99 -8.35 2.78
CA GLN A 142 22.74 -9.43 3.46
C GLN A 142 22.12 -10.83 3.31
N LEU A 143 20.88 -10.90 2.82
CA LEU A 143 20.12 -12.14 2.73
C LEU A 143 19.92 -12.56 1.26
N ASN A 144 19.84 -13.86 1.03
CA ASN A 144 19.85 -14.42 -0.32
C ASN A 144 18.46 -14.46 -0.95
N SER A 145 18.42 -14.28 -2.27
CA SER A 145 17.25 -14.54 -3.13
C SER A 145 17.63 -15.55 -4.22
N TYR A 146 16.72 -16.46 -4.54
CA TYR A 146 16.91 -17.50 -5.55
C TYR A 146 15.80 -17.40 -6.60
N LEU A 147 16.14 -16.93 -7.79
CA LEU A 147 15.21 -16.77 -8.91
C LEU A 147 15.10 -18.07 -9.73
N ASN A 148 14.00 -18.18 -10.49
CA ASN A 148 13.73 -19.33 -11.38
C ASN A 148 13.86 -20.69 -10.66
N THR A 149 13.28 -20.75 -9.45
CA THR A 149 13.19 -21.97 -8.64
C THR A 149 12.06 -22.85 -9.14
N THR A 150 12.33 -24.15 -9.29
CA THR A 150 11.34 -25.20 -9.57
C THR A 150 10.76 -25.78 -8.29
N GLN A 151 9.68 -26.57 -8.41
CA GLN A 151 9.19 -27.42 -7.30
C GLN A 151 10.31 -28.28 -6.69
N ASP A 152 11.13 -28.93 -7.52
CA ASP A 152 12.21 -29.83 -7.07
C ASP A 152 13.30 -29.10 -6.27
N SER A 153 13.54 -27.82 -6.57
CA SER A 153 14.56 -27.00 -5.90
C SER A 153 13.98 -26.10 -4.80
N LEU A 154 12.66 -26.08 -4.62
CA LEU A 154 11.95 -25.18 -3.71
C LEU A 154 12.41 -25.32 -2.27
N LEU A 155 12.28 -26.52 -1.69
CA LEU A 155 12.59 -26.77 -0.28
C LEU A 155 14.06 -26.47 0.04
N LYS A 156 14.96 -26.86 -0.87
CA LYS A 156 16.38 -26.57 -0.76
C LYS A 156 16.65 -25.06 -0.79
N ASN A 157 15.97 -24.31 -1.65
CA ASN A 157 16.12 -22.85 -1.69
C ASN A 157 15.49 -22.16 -0.47
N VAL A 158 14.42 -22.71 0.11
CA VAL A 158 13.89 -22.25 1.42
C VAL A 158 14.92 -22.46 2.53
N GLN A 159 15.53 -23.65 2.64
CA GLN A 159 16.61 -23.90 3.61
C GLN A 159 17.83 -23.00 3.37
N LYS A 160 18.18 -22.72 2.12
CA LYS A 160 19.25 -21.75 1.82
C LYS A 160 18.91 -20.34 2.28
N CYS A 161 17.65 -19.90 2.16
CA CYS A 161 17.22 -18.61 2.73
C CYS A 161 17.35 -18.61 4.25
N TRP A 162 16.97 -19.69 4.93
CA TRP A 162 17.19 -19.86 6.37
C TRP A 162 18.68 -19.81 6.73
N ALA A 163 19.53 -20.55 6.01
CA ALA A 163 20.98 -20.56 6.19
C ALA A 163 21.62 -19.18 5.96
N SER A 164 21.04 -18.34 5.08
CA SER A 164 21.58 -17.00 4.79
C SER A 164 21.58 -16.04 5.99
N LEU A 165 20.80 -16.37 7.02
CA LEU A 165 20.78 -15.67 8.29
C LEU A 165 22.11 -15.81 9.07
N PHE A 166 22.94 -16.78 8.69
CA PHE A 166 24.22 -17.12 9.31
C PHE A 166 25.39 -16.94 8.35
N THR A 167 25.29 -16.06 7.35
CA THR A 167 26.46 -15.66 6.54
C THR A 167 27.50 -14.93 7.42
N PRO A 168 28.79 -14.85 7.02
CA PRO A 168 29.80 -14.17 7.83
C PRO A 168 29.41 -12.71 8.11
N ARG A 169 28.82 -12.04 7.13
CA ARG A 169 28.32 -10.67 7.25
C ARG A 169 27.15 -10.56 8.24
N ALA A 170 26.19 -11.47 8.15
CA ALA A 170 25.03 -11.51 9.05
C ALA A 170 25.44 -11.80 10.50
N ILE A 171 26.34 -12.76 10.72
CA ILE A 171 26.88 -13.07 12.06
C ILE A 171 27.65 -11.86 12.60
N PHE A 172 28.58 -11.29 11.82
CA PHE A 172 29.35 -10.13 12.24
C PHE A 172 28.43 -8.97 12.67
N TYR A 173 27.41 -8.67 11.87
CA TYR A 173 26.43 -7.62 12.17
C TYR A 173 25.68 -7.89 13.49
N ARG A 174 25.25 -9.13 13.75
CA ARG A 174 24.60 -9.50 15.02
C ARG A 174 25.50 -9.21 16.22
N PHE A 175 26.77 -9.57 16.12
CA PHE A 175 27.71 -9.34 17.20
C PHE A 175 28.01 -7.84 17.38
N GLU A 176 28.20 -7.09 16.28
CA GLU A 176 28.42 -5.64 16.32
C GLU A 176 27.25 -4.89 16.99
N LYS A 177 26.01 -5.34 16.73
CA LYS A 177 24.78 -4.75 17.30
C LYS A 177 24.38 -5.34 18.66
N GLY A 178 25.13 -6.29 19.21
CA GLY A 178 24.79 -6.95 20.48
C GLY A 178 23.53 -7.83 20.41
N LEU A 179 23.14 -8.26 19.21
CA LEU A 179 21.94 -9.07 18.95
C LEU A 179 22.20 -10.59 18.96
N HIS A 180 23.43 -11.02 19.30
CA HIS A 180 23.82 -12.43 19.27
C HIS A 180 23.03 -13.31 20.25
N ASN A 181 22.46 -12.75 21.33
CA ASN A 181 21.58 -13.45 22.27
C ASN A 181 20.09 -13.22 21.98
N THR A 182 19.74 -12.54 20.88
CA THR A 182 18.36 -12.28 20.49
C THR A 182 17.88 -13.38 19.56
N LYS A 183 16.70 -13.95 19.83
CA LYS A 183 16.03 -14.85 18.89
C LYS A 183 15.66 -14.05 17.64
N ILE A 184 16.44 -14.24 16.57
CA ILE A 184 16.17 -13.65 15.26
C ILE A 184 15.65 -14.76 14.37
N SER A 185 14.47 -14.52 13.81
CA SER A 185 13.81 -15.46 12.91
C SER A 185 13.76 -14.89 11.49
N VAL A 186 13.50 -15.76 10.53
CA VAL A 186 13.45 -15.40 9.12
C VAL A 186 12.30 -16.12 8.45
N ALA A 187 11.42 -15.33 7.84
CA ALA A 187 10.40 -15.82 6.94
C ALA A 187 10.97 -15.93 5.52
N VAL A 188 10.29 -16.69 4.67
CA VAL A 188 10.70 -16.87 3.26
C VAL A 188 9.51 -16.59 2.35
N VAL A 189 9.65 -15.55 1.53
CA VAL A 189 8.70 -15.20 0.48
C VAL A 189 8.90 -16.16 -0.70
N VAL A 190 7.83 -16.82 -1.11
CA VAL A 190 7.75 -17.64 -2.33
C VAL A 190 6.77 -16.98 -3.28
N GLN A 191 7.31 -16.33 -4.31
CA GLN A 191 6.55 -15.47 -5.22
C GLN A 191 6.61 -16.04 -6.64
N LYS A 192 5.50 -16.00 -7.38
CA LYS A 192 5.50 -16.36 -8.80
C LYS A 192 6.55 -15.54 -9.54
N MET A 193 7.39 -16.20 -10.33
CA MET A 193 8.40 -15.54 -11.12
C MET A 193 7.76 -14.80 -12.30
N ILE A 194 8.16 -13.55 -12.50
CA ILE A 194 7.86 -12.77 -13.70
C ILE A 194 9.04 -12.93 -14.65
N GLN A 195 8.82 -13.49 -15.83
CA GLN A 195 9.86 -13.69 -16.84
C GLN A 195 10.09 -12.38 -17.60
N SER A 196 10.68 -11.41 -16.89
CA SER A 196 10.66 -10.04 -17.32
C SER A 196 11.49 -9.79 -18.57
N GLU A 197 10.89 -9.09 -19.53
CA GLU A 197 11.58 -8.53 -20.69
C GLU A 197 12.32 -7.24 -20.30
N LYS A 198 11.71 -6.48 -19.40
CA LYS A 198 12.21 -5.24 -18.81
C LYS A 198 11.97 -5.27 -17.31
N SER A 199 12.93 -4.79 -16.54
CA SER A 199 12.81 -4.71 -15.08
C SER A 199 13.69 -3.62 -14.53
N GLY A 200 13.55 -3.35 -13.24
CA GLY A 200 14.35 -2.30 -12.64
C GLY A 200 14.00 -1.99 -11.21
N ILE A 201 14.55 -0.85 -10.80
CA ILE A 201 14.26 -0.23 -9.52
C ILE A 201 13.69 1.16 -9.76
N ALA A 202 12.96 1.67 -8.80
CA ALA A 202 12.48 3.03 -8.81
C ALA A 202 12.50 3.60 -7.40
N PHE A 203 12.87 4.87 -7.29
CA PHE A 203 12.78 5.62 -6.06
C PHE A 203 11.68 6.66 -6.22
N SER A 204 10.70 6.64 -5.34
CA SER A 204 9.64 7.65 -5.36
C SER A 204 10.18 9.04 -5.04
N VAL A 205 11.36 9.16 -4.44
CA VAL A 205 12.09 10.43 -4.30
C VAL A 205 13.49 10.25 -4.86
N HIS A 206 13.93 11.17 -5.71
CA HIS A 206 15.26 11.13 -6.29
C HIS A 206 16.33 11.14 -5.18
N PRO A 207 17.17 10.10 -5.03
CA PRO A 207 18.03 9.92 -3.85
C PRO A 207 19.21 10.90 -3.78
N VAL A 208 19.64 11.47 -4.91
CA VAL A 208 20.70 12.49 -4.98
C VAL A 208 20.17 13.91 -4.79
N THR A 209 19.14 14.32 -5.53
CA THR A 209 18.59 15.68 -5.41
C THR A 209 17.75 15.85 -4.15
N GLU A 210 17.20 14.76 -3.62
CA GLU A 210 16.25 14.71 -2.51
C GLU A 210 15.00 15.59 -2.75
N ASP A 211 14.66 15.84 -4.01
CA ASP A 211 13.44 16.58 -4.39
C ASP A 211 12.23 15.63 -4.33
N PHE A 212 11.31 15.89 -3.40
CA PHE A 212 10.11 15.08 -3.19
C PHE A 212 9.11 15.15 -4.35
N ASN A 213 9.25 16.12 -5.25
CA ASN A 213 8.47 16.20 -6.48
C ASN A 213 9.10 15.41 -7.64
N GLN A 214 10.28 14.82 -7.45
CA GLN A 214 10.98 14.03 -8.47
C GLN A 214 11.02 12.56 -8.06
N LEU A 215 10.61 11.68 -8.97
CA LEU A 215 10.91 10.26 -8.88
C LEU A 215 11.94 9.89 -9.96
N ILE A 216 12.66 8.80 -9.72
CA ILE A 216 13.61 8.24 -10.68
C ILE A 216 13.31 6.76 -10.90
N ILE A 217 13.31 6.36 -12.17
CA ILE A 217 13.15 4.98 -12.62
C ILE A 217 14.47 4.56 -13.26
N GLU A 218 15.02 3.43 -12.83
CA GLU A 218 16.14 2.77 -13.49
C GLU A 218 15.64 1.49 -14.17
N ALA A 219 15.96 1.31 -15.45
CA ALA A 219 15.43 0.20 -16.25
C ALA A 219 16.51 -0.53 -17.03
N GLY A 220 16.40 -1.86 -17.09
CA GLY A 220 17.27 -2.70 -17.90
C GLY A 220 16.54 -3.88 -18.52
N PHE A 221 17.18 -4.50 -19.51
CA PHE A 221 16.65 -5.68 -20.20
C PHE A 221 16.83 -6.95 -19.37
N GLY A 222 15.79 -7.79 -19.37
CA GLY A 222 15.78 -9.08 -18.65
C GLY A 222 15.38 -8.95 -17.18
N LEU A 223 15.96 -9.80 -16.33
CA LEU A 223 15.66 -9.92 -14.89
C LEU A 223 16.35 -8.84 -14.05
N GLY A 224 15.63 -8.32 -13.05
CA GLY A 224 16.05 -7.15 -12.26
C GLY A 224 17.26 -7.39 -11.36
N GLU A 225 17.61 -8.66 -11.10
CA GLU A 225 18.82 -9.03 -10.34
C GLU A 225 20.09 -8.43 -10.96
N ALA A 226 20.14 -8.28 -12.29
CA ALA A 226 21.28 -7.66 -12.97
C ALA A 226 21.49 -6.19 -12.56
N ILE A 227 20.40 -5.47 -12.29
CA ILE A 227 20.40 -4.04 -11.92
C ILE A 227 20.67 -3.91 -10.42
N VAL A 228 19.96 -4.67 -9.59
CA VAL A 228 20.11 -4.66 -8.12
C VAL A 228 21.53 -5.05 -7.70
N SER A 229 22.19 -5.95 -8.45
CA SER A 229 23.59 -6.35 -8.20
C SER A 229 24.63 -5.38 -8.77
N GLY A 230 24.23 -4.38 -9.56
CA GLY A 230 25.14 -3.48 -10.28
C GLY A 230 25.93 -4.16 -11.41
N SER A 231 25.42 -5.29 -11.93
CA SER A 231 26.09 -6.05 -13.00
C SER A 231 25.90 -5.45 -14.40
N ILE A 232 24.91 -4.56 -14.55
CA ILE A 232 24.66 -3.76 -15.75
C ILE A 232 24.41 -2.30 -15.35
N THR A 233 24.69 -1.37 -16.27
CA THR A 233 24.29 0.04 -16.13
C THR A 233 22.91 0.20 -16.77
N PRO A 234 21.86 0.53 -15.99
CA PRO A 234 20.52 0.71 -16.53
C PRO A 234 20.38 2.04 -17.27
N ASP A 235 19.28 2.19 -17.99
CA ASP A 235 18.74 3.50 -18.35
C ASP A 235 18.21 4.19 -17.08
N SER A 236 18.16 5.52 -17.08
CA SER A 236 17.52 6.29 -16.01
C SER A 236 16.57 7.34 -16.57
N TYR A 237 15.40 7.46 -15.92
CA TYR A 237 14.34 8.38 -16.28
C TYR A 237 13.91 9.16 -15.05
N VAL A 238 13.95 10.50 -15.12
CA VAL A 238 13.52 11.38 -14.02
C VAL A 238 12.17 11.97 -14.39
N VAL A 239 11.19 11.84 -13.50
CA VAL A 239 9.82 12.33 -13.73
C VAL A 239 9.40 13.27 -12.62
N GLU A 240 8.82 14.40 -13.00
CA GLU A 240 8.18 15.33 -12.07
C GLU A 240 6.75 14.87 -11.75
N LYS A 241 6.45 14.60 -10.49
CA LYS A 241 5.17 14.02 -10.04
C LYS A 241 3.96 14.90 -10.34
N ASN A 242 4.06 16.20 -10.01
CA ASN A 242 2.94 17.12 -10.11
C ASN A 242 2.48 17.36 -11.54
N SER A 243 3.42 17.54 -12.47
CA SER A 243 3.14 17.82 -13.88
C SER A 243 3.10 16.56 -14.74
N LYS A 244 3.65 15.44 -14.24
CA LYS A 244 3.87 14.19 -14.97
C LYS A 244 4.77 14.38 -16.19
N ASN A 245 5.69 15.34 -16.12
CA ASN A 245 6.67 15.58 -17.17
C ASN A 245 7.92 14.73 -16.94
N ILE A 246 8.41 14.10 -18.01
CA ILE A 246 9.74 13.50 -18.01
C ILE A 246 10.76 14.64 -18.09
N LEU A 247 11.54 14.80 -17.02
CA LEU A 247 12.54 15.86 -16.89
C LEU A 247 13.86 15.48 -17.56
N ASP A 248 14.24 14.20 -17.48
CA ASP A 248 15.50 13.72 -18.01
C ASP A 248 15.40 12.25 -18.45
N ILE A 249 16.13 11.91 -19.51
CA ILE A 249 16.27 10.56 -20.05
C ILE A 249 17.76 10.33 -20.32
N ASN A 250 18.33 9.32 -19.67
CA ASN A 250 19.70 8.90 -19.88
C ASN A 250 19.75 7.42 -20.25
N ILE A 251 20.23 7.13 -21.46
CA ILE A 251 20.23 5.78 -22.06
C ILE A 251 21.62 5.19 -21.97
N SER A 252 21.71 3.96 -21.48
CA SER A 252 22.95 3.20 -21.36
C SER A 252 22.99 2.06 -22.38
N THR A 253 24.15 1.80 -22.99
CA THR A 253 24.32 0.59 -23.81
C THR A 253 24.39 -0.64 -22.92
N GLN A 254 23.44 -1.56 -23.09
CA GLN A 254 23.29 -2.81 -22.34
C GLN A 254 23.59 -4.00 -23.25
N THR A 255 24.86 -4.43 -23.30
CA THR A 255 25.31 -5.51 -24.21
C THR A 255 24.92 -6.92 -23.76
N LYS A 256 24.38 -7.07 -22.55
CA LYS A 256 23.93 -8.35 -21.99
C LYS A 256 22.76 -8.13 -21.03
N GLY A 257 21.92 -9.14 -20.91
CA GLY A 257 20.84 -9.20 -19.92
C GLY A 257 20.82 -10.56 -19.23
N LEU A 258 20.13 -10.63 -18.09
CA LEU A 258 19.96 -11.87 -17.34
C LEU A 258 18.57 -12.46 -17.64
N PHE A 259 18.52 -13.74 -18.00
CA PHE A 259 17.28 -14.41 -18.42
C PHE A 259 17.15 -15.79 -17.77
N LYS A 260 15.95 -16.37 -17.79
CA LYS A 260 15.72 -17.75 -17.34
C LYS A 260 16.43 -18.76 -18.23
N LYS A 261 17.07 -19.74 -17.60
CA LYS A 261 17.59 -20.95 -18.24
C LYS A 261 16.50 -22.04 -18.33
N GLU A 262 16.52 -22.84 -19.39
CA GLU A 262 15.51 -23.88 -19.66
C GLU A 262 15.27 -24.86 -18.49
N ASN A 263 16.33 -25.27 -17.80
CA ASN A 263 16.27 -26.23 -16.68
C ASN A 263 16.34 -25.56 -15.28
N GLY A 264 16.03 -24.27 -15.20
CA GLY A 264 16.04 -23.50 -13.96
C GLY A 264 17.33 -22.73 -13.68
N GLY A 265 17.19 -21.72 -12.82
CA GLY A 265 18.19 -20.69 -12.63
C GLY A 265 18.26 -19.68 -13.78
N ASN A 266 19.33 -18.89 -13.78
CA ASN A 266 19.52 -17.77 -14.67
C ASN A 266 20.72 -17.98 -15.60
N GLU A 267 20.71 -17.34 -16.75
CA GLU A 267 21.85 -17.26 -17.66
C GLU A 267 21.99 -15.84 -18.24
N TRP A 268 23.25 -15.45 -18.47
CA TRP A 268 23.56 -14.23 -19.19
C TRP A 268 23.40 -14.48 -20.68
N ARG A 269 22.70 -13.57 -21.38
CA ARG A 269 22.61 -13.57 -22.84
C ARG A 269 23.06 -12.23 -23.37
N ASP A 270 23.78 -12.27 -24.48
CA ASP A 270 24.17 -11.05 -25.20
C ASP A 270 22.92 -10.42 -25.83
N ILE A 271 22.87 -9.09 -25.80
CA ILE A 271 21.86 -8.28 -26.46
C ILE A 271 22.55 -7.64 -27.67
N ALA A 272 22.02 -7.91 -28.86
CA ALA A 272 22.58 -7.41 -30.11
C ALA A 272 22.12 -5.97 -30.41
N GLU A 273 22.90 -5.25 -31.21
CA GLU A 273 22.45 -3.99 -31.78
C GLU A 273 21.30 -4.20 -32.79
N PRO A 274 20.35 -3.26 -32.92
CA PRO A 274 20.30 -1.96 -32.24
C PRO A 274 19.70 -1.99 -30.82
N GLN A 275 19.21 -3.15 -30.36
CA GLN A 275 18.51 -3.27 -29.08
C GLN A 275 19.40 -2.89 -27.89
N ALA A 276 20.67 -3.29 -27.91
CA ALA A 276 21.62 -2.99 -26.83
C ALA A 276 21.76 -1.50 -26.54
N SER A 277 21.66 -0.64 -27.56
CA SER A 277 21.75 0.83 -27.42
C SER A 277 20.39 1.52 -27.52
N SER A 278 19.29 0.76 -27.49
CA SER A 278 17.93 1.31 -27.53
C SER A 278 17.43 1.62 -26.13
N GLN A 279 16.59 2.65 -26.02
CA GLN A 279 15.87 2.98 -24.79
C GLN A 279 15.03 1.78 -24.31
N VAL A 280 15.11 1.44 -23.03
CA VAL A 280 14.40 0.28 -22.45
C VAL A 280 12.89 0.54 -22.36
N LEU A 281 12.48 1.61 -21.68
CA LEU A 281 11.08 1.99 -21.52
C LEU A 281 10.71 3.12 -22.46
N ASP A 282 9.61 3.00 -23.20
CA ASP A 282 9.07 4.13 -23.95
C ASP A 282 8.40 5.17 -23.02
N GLU A 283 8.07 6.34 -23.56
CA GLU A 283 7.45 7.43 -22.78
C GLU A 283 6.15 7.01 -22.09
N LYS A 284 5.33 6.19 -22.75
CA LYS A 284 4.06 5.72 -22.17
C LYS A 284 4.34 4.79 -20.99
N GLU A 285 5.28 3.87 -21.13
CA GLU A 285 5.71 2.94 -20.08
C GLU A 285 6.31 3.69 -18.89
N ILE A 286 7.13 4.72 -19.13
CA ILE A 286 7.71 5.57 -18.07
C ILE A 286 6.59 6.22 -17.25
N LEU A 287 5.60 6.82 -17.90
CA LEU A 287 4.49 7.49 -17.22
C LEU A 287 3.56 6.51 -16.50
N GLU A 288 3.26 5.37 -17.11
CA GLU A 288 2.47 4.29 -16.49
C GLU A 288 3.11 3.78 -15.21
N LEU A 289 4.41 3.50 -15.24
CA LEU A 289 5.16 3.06 -14.07
C LEU A 289 5.27 4.18 -13.01
N SER A 290 5.42 5.44 -13.44
CA SER A 290 5.43 6.60 -12.54
C SER A 290 4.14 6.74 -11.74
N GLU A 291 2.97 6.55 -12.36
CA GLU A 291 1.69 6.52 -11.65
C GLU A 291 1.66 5.43 -10.58
N LEU A 292 2.15 4.24 -10.92
CA LEU A 292 2.16 3.11 -10.01
C LEU A 292 3.09 3.37 -8.80
N ILE A 293 4.25 3.99 -9.03
CA ILE A 293 5.18 4.42 -7.97
C ILE A 293 4.53 5.46 -7.05
N MET A 294 3.85 6.46 -7.61
CA MET A 294 3.13 7.47 -6.83
C MET A 294 1.99 6.85 -6.02
N GLN A 295 1.26 5.87 -6.58
CA GLN A 295 0.23 5.15 -5.86
C GLN A 295 0.80 4.40 -4.64
N ILE A 296 1.96 3.76 -4.79
CA ILE A 296 2.65 3.05 -3.69
C ILE A 296 3.11 4.04 -2.61
N GLU A 297 3.75 5.14 -2.99
CA GLU A 297 4.19 6.18 -2.06
C GLU A 297 3.01 6.79 -1.30
N ASN A 298 1.92 7.14 -1.99
CA ASN A 298 0.71 7.68 -1.37
C ASN A 298 0.06 6.67 -0.42
N HIS A 299 0.06 5.39 -0.78
CA HIS A 299 -0.48 4.34 0.09
C HIS A 299 0.30 4.20 1.40
N TYR A 300 1.63 4.25 1.33
CA TYR A 300 2.49 4.11 2.49
C TYR A 300 2.66 5.41 3.29
N GLY A 301 2.51 6.57 2.65
CA GLY A 301 2.71 7.89 3.24
C GLY A 301 4.18 8.26 3.45
N PHE A 302 5.10 7.53 2.83
CA PHE A 302 6.54 7.79 2.90
C PHE A 302 7.26 7.43 1.59
N PRO A 303 8.42 8.05 1.30
CA PRO A 303 9.21 7.70 0.13
C PRO A 303 9.63 6.23 0.08
N CYS A 304 9.46 5.61 -1.08
CA CYS A 304 9.66 4.19 -1.29
C CYS A 304 10.76 3.90 -2.34
N ASP A 305 11.56 2.88 -2.05
CA ASP A 305 12.43 2.16 -2.99
C ASP A 305 11.67 0.89 -3.43
N ILE A 306 11.46 0.77 -4.75
CA ILE A 306 10.52 -0.16 -5.36
C ILE A 306 11.25 -0.98 -6.41
N GLU A 307 11.14 -2.31 -6.33
CA GLU A 307 11.57 -3.21 -7.40
C GLU A 307 10.38 -3.57 -8.28
N TRP A 308 10.57 -3.52 -9.59
CA TRP A 308 9.51 -3.76 -10.57
C TRP A 308 9.99 -4.66 -11.72
N ALA A 309 9.03 -5.30 -12.37
CA ALA A 309 9.24 -6.20 -13.50
C ALA A 309 8.11 -6.04 -14.51
N GLN A 310 8.39 -6.22 -15.80
CA GLN A 310 7.41 -6.17 -16.87
C GLN A 310 7.40 -7.47 -17.68
N GLU A 311 6.22 -8.08 -17.82
CA GLU A 311 5.98 -9.28 -18.64
C GLU A 311 4.71 -9.05 -19.48
N ASP A 312 4.79 -9.34 -20.78
CA ASP A 312 3.70 -9.11 -21.74
C ASP A 312 3.12 -7.68 -21.69
N GLY A 313 4.01 -6.69 -21.52
CA GLY A 313 3.65 -5.26 -21.43
C GLY A 313 2.93 -4.85 -20.13
N LYS A 314 2.87 -5.72 -19.11
CA LYS A 314 2.25 -5.42 -17.81
C LYS A 314 3.29 -5.27 -16.72
N PHE A 315 3.17 -4.19 -15.94
CA PHE A 315 4.02 -3.97 -14.77
C PHE A 315 3.57 -4.77 -13.57
N TYR A 316 4.56 -5.28 -12.84
CA TYR A 316 4.42 -5.96 -11.57
C TYR A 316 5.39 -5.38 -10.55
N ILE A 317 4.92 -5.20 -9.32
CA ILE A 317 5.76 -4.77 -8.20
C ILE A 317 6.24 -6.01 -7.44
N THR A 318 7.56 -6.19 -7.40
CA THR A 318 8.18 -7.37 -6.79
C THR A 318 8.68 -7.09 -5.37
N GLN A 319 8.87 -5.82 -5.01
CA GLN A 319 9.23 -5.38 -3.66
C GLN A 319 8.94 -3.88 -3.47
N SER A 320 8.65 -3.45 -2.25
CA SER A 320 8.66 -2.04 -1.85
C SER A 320 9.15 -1.90 -0.41
N ARG A 321 9.97 -0.88 -0.14
CA ARG A 321 10.54 -0.57 1.18
C ARG A 321 10.74 0.94 1.37
N PRO A 322 10.76 1.46 2.61
CA PRO A 322 11.04 2.87 2.85
C PRO A 322 12.47 3.26 2.43
N ILE A 323 12.64 4.46 1.86
CA ILE A 323 13.96 5.06 1.65
C ILE A 323 14.44 5.64 2.99
N THR A 324 15.51 5.07 3.57
CA THR A 324 16.02 5.50 4.89
C THR A 324 17.24 6.44 4.82
N THR A 325 17.77 6.68 3.61
CA THR A 325 19.04 7.41 3.39
C THR A 325 18.88 8.90 3.12
N LEU A 326 17.65 9.40 2.91
CA LEU A 326 17.40 10.81 2.60
C LEU A 326 17.76 11.68 3.81
N LYS A 327 18.69 12.64 3.63
CA LYS A 327 19.17 13.51 4.72
C LYS A 327 18.12 14.55 5.11
N ASN A 328 17.33 15.01 4.15
CA ASN A 328 16.25 15.97 4.34
C ASN A 328 14.94 15.32 4.79
N MET A 329 14.91 13.99 5.01
CA MET A 329 13.90 13.44 5.91
C MET A 329 14.20 13.98 7.31
N LYS A 330 13.58 15.12 7.65
CA LYS A 330 13.14 15.28 9.04
C LYS A 330 12.42 13.99 9.34
N LYS A 331 12.95 13.17 10.28
CA LYS A 331 12.19 12.07 10.88
C LYS A 331 10.79 12.65 11.06
N GLN A 332 9.83 12.19 10.28
CA GLN A 332 8.46 12.33 10.69
C GLN A 332 8.41 11.40 11.89
N GLU A 333 8.77 11.94 13.06
CA GLU A 333 8.16 11.46 14.27
C GLU A 333 6.68 11.44 13.94
N LYS A 334 6.07 10.25 13.97
CA LYS A 334 4.63 10.17 14.24
C LYS A 334 4.44 11.14 15.39
N PRO A 335 3.75 12.27 15.21
CA PRO A 335 3.73 13.26 16.24
C PRO A 335 3.09 12.58 17.44
N LYS A 336 3.88 12.36 18.51
CA LYS A 336 3.34 12.04 19.82
C LYS A 336 2.67 13.31 20.29
N TYR A 337 1.48 13.57 19.75
CA TYR A 337 0.65 14.65 20.27
C TYR A 337 0.22 14.23 21.66
N ASP A 338 0.73 14.93 22.65
CA ASP A 338 0.12 14.96 23.96
C ASP A 338 -1.27 15.59 23.81
N MET A 339 -2.29 14.72 23.85
CA MET A 339 -3.71 15.06 23.73
C MET A 339 -4.23 15.89 24.92
N SER A 340 -3.35 16.31 25.85
CA SER A 340 -3.68 17.08 27.04
C SER A 340 -3.78 18.58 26.82
N SER A 341 -3.26 19.13 25.70
CA SER A 341 -3.30 20.57 25.44
C SER A 341 -3.73 20.91 24.00
N GLU A 342 -4.88 21.58 23.87
CA GLU A 342 -5.41 22.08 22.59
C GLU A 342 -4.52 23.16 21.94
N GLN A 343 -3.55 23.72 22.68
CA GLN A 343 -2.76 24.88 22.28
C GLN A 343 -1.86 24.64 21.05
N GLY A 344 -1.26 23.46 20.90
CA GLY A 344 -0.37 23.18 19.76
C GLY A 344 -1.10 22.83 18.46
N PHE A 345 -2.38 22.43 18.56
CA PHE A 345 -3.16 21.94 17.43
C PHE A 345 -3.81 23.09 16.64
N SER A 346 -4.25 24.15 17.32
CA SER A 346 -4.90 25.32 16.72
C SER A 346 -3.99 26.17 15.82
N GLU A 347 -2.67 26.11 16.01
CA GLU A 347 -1.71 26.90 15.22
C GLU A 347 -1.51 26.36 13.80
N LYS A 348 -1.75 25.06 13.57
CA LYS A 348 -1.50 24.40 12.27
C LYS A 348 -2.77 23.93 11.57
N TYR A 349 -3.83 23.71 12.34
CA TYR A 349 -5.08 23.15 11.86
C TYR A 349 -6.26 23.99 12.33
N GLU A 350 -7.18 24.24 11.42
CA GLU A 350 -8.45 24.91 11.72
C GLU A 350 -9.54 23.85 11.80
N ARG A 351 -10.37 23.92 12.85
CA ARG A 351 -11.55 23.06 12.97
C ARG A 351 -12.57 23.50 11.92
N VAL A 352 -13.01 22.56 11.09
CA VAL A 352 -13.90 22.84 9.95
C VAL A 352 -15.34 22.49 10.28
N PHE A 353 -15.61 21.23 10.64
CA PHE A 353 -16.93 20.77 11.05
C PHE A 353 -16.79 19.62 12.04
N GLY A 354 -17.89 19.27 12.69
CA GLY A 354 -17.94 18.20 13.69
C GLY A 354 -18.57 18.65 15.01
N GLY A 355 -19.12 17.71 15.76
CA GLY A 355 -19.86 17.97 16.99
C GLY A 355 -20.43 16.68 17.58
N PRO A 356 -20.90 16.73 18.84
CA PRO A 356 -21.32 15.55 19.60
C PRO A 356 -22.49 14.77 18.97
N ASN A 357 -23.17 15.35 17.98
CA ASN A 357 -24.35 14.77 17.34
C ASN A 357 -24.11 14.37 15.86
N MET A 358 -22.87 14.43 15.36
CA MET A 358 -22.58 14.00 13.99
C MET A 358 -22.24 12.50 13.97
N PRO A 359 -23.04 11.66 13.27
CA PRO A 359 -22.75 10.23 13.16
C PRO A 359 -21.45 9.94 12.42
N TYR A 360 -20.77 8.85 12.77
CA TYR A 360 -19.53 8.43 12.07
C TYR A 360 -19.77 8.23 10.58
N LEU A 361 -20.85 7.54 10.21
CA LEU A 361 -21.21 7.31 8.81
C LEU A 361 -21.28 8.62 8.00
N VAL A 362 -21.84 9.68 8.58
CA VAL A 362 -21.94 10.99 7.92
C VAL A 362 -20.55 11.61 7.79
N SER A 363 -19.73 11.54 8.85
CA SER A 363 -18.34 12.01 8.80
C SER A 363 -17.50 11.23 7.78
N ASP A 364 -17.67 9.91 7.66
CA ASP A 364 -16.97 9.04 6.71
C ASP A 364 -17.30 9.43 5.25
N ILE A 365 -18.59 9.62 4.94
CA ILE A 365 -19.04 10.08 3.61
C ILE A 365 -18.46 11.45 3.26
N ILE A 366 -18.48 12.38 4.22
CA ILE A 366 -17.96 13.73 4.03
C ILE A 366 -16.44 13.69 3.83
N THR A 367 -15.70 12.97 4.68
CA THR A 367 -14.24 12.88 4.61
C THR A 367 -13.74 12.32 3.28
N ASP A 368 -14.44 11.36 2.67
CA ASP A 368 -14.14 10.85 1.31
C ASP A 368 -14.11 11.96 0.23
N ILE A 369 -14.81 13.08 0.46
CA ILE A 369 -14.89 14.21 -0.48
C ILE A 369 -13.77 15.21 -0.21
N TYR A 370 -13.56 15.55 1.06
CA TYR A 370 -12.65 16.63 1.45
C TYR A 370 -11.21 16.16 1.66
N ALA A 371 -10.97 14.93 2.13
CA ALA A 371 -9.62 14.43 2.42
C ALA A 371 -8.71 14.40 1.18
N PRO A 372 -9.13 13.86 0.02
CA PRO A 372 -8.27 13.83 -1.18
C PRO A 372 -7.94 15.22 -1.72
N LYS A 373 -8.85 16.20 -1.56
CA LYS A 373 -8.69 17.55 -2.13
C LYS A 373 -7.96 18.51 -1.19
N TYR A 374 -8.19 18.37 0.12
CA TYR A 374 -7.87 19.39 1.12
C TYR A 374 -7.10 18.88 2.33
N LYS A 375 -6.61 17.63 2.31
CA LYS A 375 -5.77 17.06 3.39
C LYS A 375 -6.46 17.10 4.76
N PHE A 376 -7.76 16.81 4.78
CA PHE A 376 -8.55 16.87 6.00
C PHE A 376 -8.11 15.81 7.00
N LEU A 377 -7.99 16.24 8.26
CA LEU A 377 -7.67 15.43 9.40
C LEU A 377 -8.93 15.22 10.24
N THR A 378 -9.42 14.00 10.30
CA THR A 378 -10.57 13.66 11.15
C THR A 378 -10.07 13.06 12.46
N ILE A 379 -10.57 13.56 13.59
CA ILE A 379 -10.27 13.06 14.94
C ILE A 379 -11.56 12.65 15.63
N PHE A 380 -11.57 11.45 16.20
CA PHE A 380 -12.60 11.00 17.12
C PHE A 380 -12.10 11.06 18.55
N LYS A 381 -12.73 11.89 19.39
CA LYS A 381 -12.42 12.01 20.83
C LYS A 381 -13.71 12.20 21.61
N ASP A 382 -13.88 11.49 22.73
CA ASP A 382 -15.02 11.63 23.63
C ASP A 382 -16.40 11.50 22.94
N SER A 383 -16.51 10.59 21.97
CA SER A 383 -17.71 10.42 21.12
C SER A 383 -18.03 11.59 20.19
N VAL A 384 -17.05 12.48 19.98
CA VAL A 384 -17.15 13.62 19.07
C VAL A 384 -16.23 13.40 17.88
N TRP A 385 -16.81 13.39 16.68
CA TRP A 385 -16.05 13.50 15.43
C TRP A 385 -15.78 14.97 15.14
N THR A 386 -14.50 15.31 14.96
CA THR A 386 -14.07 16.65 14.59
C THR A 386 -13.13 16.59 13.40
N CYS A 387 -13.47 17.31 12.34
CA CYS A 387 -12.65 17.42 11.15
C CYS A 387 -11.89 18.74 11.17
N TYR A 388 -10.62 18.65 10.81
CA TYR A 388 -9.69 19.74 10.80
C TYR A 388 -9.03 19.85 9.43
N MET A 389 -8.72 21.07 9.03
CA MET A 389 -8.03 21.37 7.78
C MET A 389 -6.73 22.09 8.07
N PRO A 390 -5.62 21.75 7.41
CA PRO A 390 -4.38 22.50 7.53
C PRO A 390 -4.59 23.98 7.18
N GLN A 391 -3.96 24.89 7.93
CA GLN A 391 -4.08 26.32 7.63
C GLN A 391 -3.62 26.68 6.21
N GLU A 392 -2.62 25.98 5.66
CA GLU A 392 -2.17 26.16 4.26
C GLU A 392 -3.30 25.92 3.24
N MET A 393 -4.20 24.98 3.53
CA MET A 393 -5.33 24.67 2.65
C MET A 393 -6.45 25.69 2.76
N LYS A 394 -6.48 26.50 3.82
CA LYS A 394 -7.37 27.66 3.94
C LYS A 394 -7.08 28.71 2.87
N GLU A 395 -5.80 29.01 2.59
CA GLU A 395 -5.45 29.97 1.54
C GLU A 395 -5.72 29.42 0.14
N LYS A 396 -5.39 28.14 -0.10
CA LYS A 396 -5.63 27.48 -1.38
C LYS A 396 -7.12 27.46 -1.69
N THR A 397 -7.91 27.08 -0.69
CA THR A 397 -9.35 27.19 -0.77
C THR A 397 -9.64 28.64 -1.03
N LEU A 398 -9.46 29.62 -0.14
CA LEU A 398 -9.76 31.05 -0.40
C LEU A 398 -9.49 31.58 -1.84
N LYS A 399 -8.42 31.15 -2.53
CA LYS A 399 -8.19 31.47 -3.95
C LYS A 399 -9.16 30.82 -4.96
N GLU A 400 -9.50 29.54 -4.80
CA GLU A 400 -10.36 28.75 -5.72
C GLU A 400 -11.75 29.40 -5.93
N GLY A 401 -12.49 29.61 -4.85
CA GLY A 401 -13.71 30.41 -4.76
C GLY A 401 -13.58 31.91 -5.05
N ILE A 402 -12.46 32.60 -4.78
CA ILE A 402 -12.26 33.95 -5.39
C ILE A 402 -12.30 33.82 -6.92
N GLY A 403 -11.68 32.78 -7.48
CA GLY A 403 -11.75 32.49 -8.91
C GLY A 403 -13.16 32.16 -9.40
N LEU A 404 -13.91 31.34 -8.66
CA LEU A 404 -15.29 30.96 -9.02
C LEU A 404 -16.24 32.15 -8.94
N TYR A 405 -16.25 32.88 -7.81
CA TYR A 405 -17.20 33.95 -7.54
C TYR A 405 -16.78 35.31 -8.10
N GLY A 406 -15.49 35.52 -8.33
CA GLY A 406 -14.96 36.72 -9.01
C GLY A 406 -15.18 36.70 -10.52
N ASN A 407 -15.49 35.55 -11.11
CA ASN A 407 -15.83 35.41 -12.53
C ASN A 407 -17.34 35.15 -12.70
N LYS A 408 -18.05 36.14 -13.25
CA LYS A 408 -19.50 36.09 -13.45
C LYS A 408 -19.96 34.92 -14.33
N GLU A 409 -19.19 34.55 -15.35
CA GLU A 409 -19.53 33.46 -16.26
C GLU A 409 -19.41 32.10 -15.56
N ASN A 410 -18.29 31.87 -14.87
CA ASN A 410 -18.07 30.64 -14.09
C ASN A 410 -19.11 30.47 -12.97
N TYR A 411 -19.45 31.56 -12.28
CA TYR A 411 -20.47 31.53 -11.23
C TYR A 411 -21.86 31.18 -11.80
N VAL A 412 -22.25 31.75 -12.94
CA VAL A 412 -23.56 31.46 -13.56
C VAL A 412 -23.64 29.99 -13.98
N ILE A 413 -22.59 29.45 -14.60
CA ILE A 413 -22.53 28.02 -14.99
C ILE A 413 -22.70 27.14 -13.74
N TYR A 414 -21.89 27.37 -12.71
CA TYR A 414 -21.94 26.61 -11.47
C TYR A 414 -23.32 26.71 -10.79
N ARG A 415 -23.88 27.93 -10.69
CA ARG A 415 -25.18 28.17 -10.07
C ARG A 415 -26.29 27.40 -10.79
N ASP A 416 -26.31 27.47 -12.12
CA ASP A 416 -27.37 26.86 -12.92
C ASP A 416 -27.28 25.32 -12.85
N GLU A 417 -26.08 24.76 -12.92
CA GLU A 417 -25.83 23.33 -12.69
C GLU A 417 -26.27 22.88 -11.30
N TYR A 418 -25.92 23.65 -10.26
CA TYR A 418 -26.27 23.29 -8.89
C TYR A 418 -27.78 23.38 -8.65
N LEU A 419 -28.46 24.41 -9.17
CA LEU A 419 -29.91 24.52 -9.08
C LEU A 419 -30.63 23.40 -9.84
N GLU A 420 -30.12 22.99 -11.00
CA GLU A 420 -30.65 21.84 -11.74
C GLU A 420 -30.45 20.53 -10.95
N PHE A 421 -29.28 20.35 -10.35
CA PHE A 421 -29.00 19.22 -9.48
C PHE A 421 -29.96 19.18 -8.27
N ILE A 422 -30.15 20.30 -7.56
CA ILE A 422 -31.08 20.39 -6.43
C ILE A 422 -32.51 20.02 -6.86
N LYS A 423 -32.97 20.48 -8.03
CA LYS A 423 -34.31 20.16 -8.54
C LYS A 423 -34.50 18.69 -8.90
N SER A 424 -33.44 18.03 -9.37
CA SER A 424 -33.49 16.63 -9.81
C SER A 424 -33.16 15.62 -8.70
N PHE A 425 -32.57 16.07 -7.59
CA PHE A 425 -32.09 15.22 -6.50
C PHE A 425 -33.15 14.23 -6.01
N ASP A 426 -34.34 14.72 -5.65
CA ASP A 426 -35.40 13.89 -5.08
C ASP A 426 -35.83 12.78 -6.08
N SER A 427 -35.93 13.12 -7.37
CA SER A 427 -36.23 12.15 -8.42
C SER A 427 -35.11 11.13 -8.61
N MET A 428 -33.84 11.55 -8.56
CA MET A 428 -32.69 10.67 -8.66
C MET A 428 -32.65 9.69 -7.48
N PHE A 429 -32.88 10.18 -6.27
CA PHE A 429 -32.96 9.35 -5.06
C PHE A 429 -34.09 8.33 -5.18
N HIS A 430 -35.32 8.75 -5.49
CA HIS A 430 -36.46 7.85 -5.61
C HIS A 430 -36.33 6.84 -6.76
N GLN A 431 -35.58 7.15 -7.82
CA GLN A 431 -35.29 6.18 -8.88
C GLN A 431 -34.36 5.06 -8.40
N MET A 432 -33.41 5.37 -7.49
CA MET A 432 -32.50 4.40 -6.87
C MET A 432 -33.18 3.63 -5.73
N PHE A 433 -34.04 4.32 -4.97
CA PHE A 433 -34.75 3.85 -3.78
C PHE A 433 -36.27 3.84 -3.99
N SER A 434 -36.73 3.21 -5.07
CA SER A 434 -38.16 3.12 -5.37
C SER A 434 -38.90 2.29 -4.32
N GLU A 435 -40.05 2.77 -3.85
CA GLU A 435 -40.92 2.07 -2.89
C GLU A 435 -41.11 0.60 -3.25
N GLY A 436 -40.77 -0.31 -2.33
CA GLY A 436 -41.00 -1.75 -2.46
C GLY A 436 -39.87 -2.58 -3.09
N LYS A 437 -38.73 -1.99 -3.46
CA LYS A 437 -37.51 -2.77 -3.81
C LYS A 437 -36.62 -2.97 -2.58
N SER A 438 -36.15 -4.20 -2.38
CA SER A 438 -35.12 -4.49 -1.40
C SER A 438 -33.83 -3.73 -1.72
N ILE A 439 -33.19 -3.17 -0.69
CA ILE A 439 -31.87 -2.56 -0.81
C ILE A 439 -30.82 -3.57 -1.32
N THR A 440 -29.93 -3.14 -2.22
CA THR A 440 -28.82 -3.93 -2.77
C THR A 440 -27.50 -3.19 -2.52
N PRO A 441 -26.34 -3.87 -2.55
CA PRO A 441 -25.05 -3.20 -2.43
C PRO A 441 -24.85 -2.07 -3.47
N GLU A 442 -25.34 -2.27 -4.69
CA GLU A 442 -25.18 -1.34 -5.81
C GLU A 442 -26.05 -0.09 -5.65
N ASN A 443 -27.31 -0.24 -5.24
CA ASN A 443 -28.20 0.92 -5.05
C ASN A 443 -27.81 1.73 -3.80
N PHE A 444 -27.28 1.07 -2.77
CA PHE A 444 -26.70 1.73 -1.60
C PHE A 444 -25.49 2.57 -2.00
N GLU A 445 -24.53 1.98 -2.70
CA GLU A 445 -23.35 2.70 -3.19
C GLU A 445 -23.72 3.88 -4.11
N ALA A 446 -24.65 3.68 -5.05
CA ALA A 446 -25.14 4.77 -5.91
C ALA A 446 -25.75 5.93 -5.11
N THR A 447 -26.39 5.62 -3.98
CA THR A 447 -26.96 6.65 -3.09
C THR A 447 -25.90 7.37 -2.29
N ILE A 448 -24.86 6.67 -1.84
CA ILE A 448 -23.68 7.32 -1.24
C ILE A 448 -23.00 8.25 -2.24
N GLU A 449 -22.87 7.85 -3.51
CA GLU A 449 -22.31 8.71 -4.56
C GLU A 449 -23.20 9.93 -4.86
N LEU A 450 -24.53 9.77 -4.85
CA LEU A 450 -25.48 10.89 -4.96
C LEU A 450 -25.31 11.86 -3.77
N PHE A 451 -25.14 11.34 -2.57
CA PHE A 451 -24.91 12.11 -1.35
C PHE A 451 -23.59 12.88 -1.40
N LYS A 452 -22.53 12.23 -1.86
CA LYS A 452 -21.21 12.84 -2.08
C LYS A 452 -21.26 13.95 -3.12
N LYS A 453 -22.05 13.78 -4.19
CA LYS A 453 -22.26 14.82 -5.21
C LYS A 453 -22.98 16.04 -4.65
N ALA A 454 -23.98 15.87 -3.78
CA ALA A 454 -24.64 17.00 -3.13
C ALA A 454 -23.70 17.79 -2.21
N GLU A 455 -22.89 17.07 -1.43
CA GLU A 455 -21.86 17.65 -0.58
C GLU A 455 -20.77 18.37 -1.39
N SER A 456 -20.35 17.84 -2.54
CA SER A 456 -19.31 18.47 -3.37
C SER A 456 -19.77 19.78 -4.04
N TYR A 457 -21.05 19.89 -4.41
CA TYR A 457 -21.63 21.19 -4.77
C TYR A 457 -21.72 22.10 -3.55
N TYR A 458 -22.25 21.59 -2.43
CA TYR A 458 -22.42 22.41 -1.24
C TYR A 458 -21.09 22.98 -0.73
N ALA A 459 -20.02 22.19 -0.77
CA ALA A 459 -18.63 22.58 -0.50
C ALA A 459 -18.19 23.82 -1.27
N GLN A 460 -18.72 24.08 -2.46
CA GLN A 460 -18.35 25.27 -3.22
C GLN A 460 -19.12 26.50 -2.71
N THR A 461 -20.35 26.33 -2.21
CA THR A 461 -21.12 27.40 -1.51
C THR A 461 -20.70 27.62 -0.07
N GLN A 462 -20.22 26.56 0.57
CA GLN A 462 -19.72 26.51 1.92
C GLN A 462 -18.25 26.28 1.83
N TYR A 463 -17.53 27.38 1.84
CA TYR A 463 -16.15 27.25 2.18
C TYR A 463 -15.65 28.56 2.74
N PHE A 464 -14.59 28.43 3.52
CA PHE A 464 -13.76 29.35 4.30
C PHE A 464 -13.27 30.62 3.56
N TYR A 465 -14.16 31.28 2.80
CA TYR A 465 -13.89 32.26 1.75
C TYR A 465 -14.54 33.62 1.97
N THR A 466 -15.68 33.68 2.64
CA THR A 466 -16.57 34.85 2.55
C THR A 466 -17.04 35.38 3.89
N ASP A 467 -17.03 34.62 4.99
CA ASP A 467 -17.51 35.20 6.25
C ASP A 467 -16.53 36.23 6.85
N SER A 468 -15.25 36.20 6.47
CA SER A 468 -14.26 37.27 6.74
C SER A 468 -14.09 38.29 5.59
N VAL A 469 -14.68 38.05 4.41
CA VAL A 469 -14.47 38.87 3.18
C VAL A 469 -15.80 39.38 2.56
N SER A 470 -16.95 39.06 3.15
CA SER A 470 -18.28 39.52 2.75
C SER A 470 -18.47 41.03 2.91
N VAL A 471 -17.48 41.73 3.46
CA VAL A 471 -17.52 43.18 3.66
C VAL A 471 -17.10 43.95 2.40
N ASP A 472 -16.24 43.39 1.53
CA ASP A 472 -15.62 44.19 0.45
C ASP A 472 -16.04 43.81 -0.98
N ASN A 473 -16.41 42.55 -1.25
CA ASN A 473 -16.86 42.15 -2.58
C ASN A 473 -18.35 41.85 -2.55
N LYS A 474 -19.15 42.78 -3.12
CA LYS A 474 -20.61 42.67 -3.32
C LYS A 474 -20.98 41.40 -4.10
N LEU A 475 -20.97 40.25 -3.43
CA LEU A 475 -21.60 39.03 -3.90
C LEU A 475 -23.11 39.30 -3.89
N ASP A 476 -23.75 39.01 -5.02
CA ASP A 476 -25.15 39.31 -5.28
C ASP A 476 -26.08 38.63 -4.26
N SER A 477 -27.29 39.17 -4.11
CA SER A 477 -28.38 38.61 -3.31
C SER A 477 -28.69 37.13 -3.63
N ASP A 478 -28.40 36.69 -4.86
CA ASP A 478 -28.57 35.32 -5.35
C ASP A 478 -27.66 34.28 -4.65
N PHE A 479 -26.51 34.70 -4.10
CA PHE A 479 -25.56 33.76 -3.48
C PHE A 479 -26.09 33.19 -2.15
N GLY A 480 -26.72 34.05 -1.34
CA GLY A 480 -27.33 33.63 -0.08
C GLY A 480 -28.46 32.62 -0.30
N ASP A 481 -29.30 32.84 -1.31
CA ASP A 481 -30.38 31.93 -1.70
C ASP A 481 -29.84 30.56 -2.14
N LEU A 482 -28.77 30.52 -2.95
CA LEU A 482 -28.14 29.26 -3.37
C LEU A 482 -27.59 28.46 -2.17
N LYS A 483 -26.92 29.15 -1.23
CA LYS A 483 -26.38 28.54 0.00
C LYS A 483 -27.50 27.99 0.89
N GLU A 484 -28.60 28.70 1.06
CA GLU A 484 -29.75 28.21 1.82
C GLU A 484 -30.42 27.00 1.15
N LYS A 485 -30.58 27.02 -0.18
CA LYS A 485 -31.11 25.86 -0.93
C LYS A 485 -30.23 24.63 -0.80
N GLY A 486 -28.92 24.80 -0.88
CA GLY A 486 -27.95 23.73 -0.63
C GLY A 486 -28.03 23.18 0.80
N ARG A 487 -28.15 24.07 1.81
CA ARG A 487 -28.32 23.67 3.21
C ARG A 487 -29.60 22.89 3.43
N ALA A 488 -30.70 23.34 2.80
CA ALA A 488 -31.97 22.65 2.86
C ALA A 488 -31.87 21.24 2.26
N LEU A 489 -31.11 21.05 1.18
CA LEU A 489 -30.84 19.73 0.60
C LEU A 489 -30.07 18.83 1.58
N LEU A 490 -28.96 19.30 2.16
CA LEU A 490 -28.18 18.51 3.12
C LEU A 490 -28.97 18.15 4.39
N ASN A 491 -29.85 19.05 4.84
CA ASN A 491 -30.77 18.74 5.93
C ASN A 491 -31.71 17.60 5.56
N ARG A 492 -32.30 17.61 4.35
CA ARG A 492 -33.12 16.49 3.85
C ARG A 492 -32.32 15.20 3.68
N GLN A 493 -31.02 15.31 3.47
CA GLN A 493 -30.12 14.18 3.31
C GLN A 493 -29.77 13.50 4.64
N TYR A 494 -29.44 14.28 5.69
CA TYR A 494 -28.83 13.74 6.91
C TYR A 494 -29.53 14.07 8.22
N PHE A 495 -30.20 15.21 8.32
CA PHE A 495 -30.48 15.82 9.64
C PHE A 495 -31.97 16.05 9.94
N SER A 496 -32.82 16.19 8.92
CA SER A 496 -34.26 16.35 9.14
C SER A 496 -34.90 15.03 9.58
N ASP A 497 -36.02 15.10 10.29
CA ASP A 497 -36.82 13.91 10.58
C ASP A 497 -37.22 13.21 9.28
N GLY A 498 -37.00 11.89 9.21
CA GLY A 498 -37.27 11.11 8.01
C GLY A 498 -36.35 11.42 6.82
N ASN A 499 -35.16 11.98 7.06
CA ASN A 499 -34.16 12.24 6.02
C ASN A 499 -33.82 10.99 5.19
N TYR A 500 -33.27 11.21 3.99
CA TYR A 500 -32.94 10.15 3.05
C TYR A 500 -32.01 9.09 3.62
N LEU A 501 -30.97 9.49 4.39
CA LEU A 501 -30.08 8.52 5.02
C LEU A 501 -30.84 7.60 6.00
N THR A 502 -31.76 8.15 6.78
CA THR A 502 -32.57 7.38 7.73
C THR A 502 -33.48 6.37 7.02
N GLN A 503 -34.02 6.75 5.85
CA GLN A 503 -34.81 5.83 5.01
C GLN A 503 -33.95 4.67 4.50
N VAL A 504 -32.76 4.98 3.99
CA VAL A 504 -31.79 3.97 3.52
C VAL A 504 -31.39 3.02 4.65
N LEU A 505 -31.00 3.55 5.81
CA LEU A 505 -30.54 2.75 6.94
C LEU A 505 -31.63 1.87 7.55
N LYS A 506 -32.90 2.25 7.41
CA LYS A 506 -34.02 1.39 7.80
C LYS A 506 -34.04 0.11 6.95
N GLU A 507 -33.91 0.24 5.64
CA GLU A 507 -33.87 -0.91 4.73
C GLU A 507 -32.61 -1.77 4.96
N VAL A 508 -31.45 -1.13 5.19
CA VAL A 508 -30.22 -1.86 5.58
C VAL A 508 -30.42 -2.64 6.88
N SER A 509 -31.02 -2.01 7.89
CA SER A 509 -31.27 -2.60 9.20
C SER A 509 -32.11 -3.87 9.09
N ASP A 510 -33.18 -3.80 8.30
CA ASP A 510 -34.09 -4.92 8.05
C ASP A 510 -33.39 -6.06 7.28
N PHE A 511 -32.50 -5.73 6.33
CA PHE A 511 -31.72 -6.73 5.59
C PHE A 511 -30.62 -7.40 6.41
N ALA A 512 -29.78 -6.60 7.08
CA ALA A 512 -28.57 -7.05 7.75
C ALA A 512 -28.81 -7.60 9.17
N ASN A 513 -30.01 -7.39 9.73
CA ASN A 513 -30.35 -7.68 11.13
C ASN A 513 -29.41 -6.95 12.11
N VAL A 514 -29.12 -5.69 11.82
CA VAL A 514 -28.33 -4.77 12.65
C VAL A 514 -29.21 -3.56 12.93
N THR A 515 -29.34 -3.12 14.18
CA THR A 515 -30.20 -1.97 14.50
C THR A 515 -29.72 -0.72 13.77
N LYS A 516 -30.68 0.08 13.27
CA LYS A 516 -30.41 1.36 12.60
C LYS A 516 -29.47 2.27 13.39
N GLU A 517 -29.62 2.31 14.72
CA GLU A 517 -28.78 3.12 15.61
C GLU A 517 -27.31 2.67 15.57
N ASN A 518 -27.05 1.38 15.44
CA ASN A 518 -25.69 0.86 15.31
C ASN A 518 -25.08 1.19 13.94
N LEU A 519 -25.88 1.23 12.86
CA LEU A 519 -25.37 1.48 11.50
C LEU A 519 -24.74 2.86 11.34
N TYR A 520 -25.14 3.83 12.16
CA TYR A 520 -24.51 5.15 12.22
C TYR A 520 -23.04 5.12 12.67
N ASP A 521 -22.61 4.04 13.33
CA ASP A 521 -21.23 3.80 13.76
C ASP A 521 -20.42 2.98 12.73
N TYR A 522 -20.96 2.69 11.54
CA TYR A 522 -20.26 1.97 10.47
C TYR A 522 -19.74 2.96 9.42
N SER A 523 -18.64 2.59 8.76
CA SER A 523 -18.27 3.22 7.49
C SER A 523 -19.28 2.83 6.42
N TRP A 524 -19.46 3.67 5.39
CA TRP A 524 -20.40 3.32 4.32
C TRP A 524 -19.94 2.05 3.58
N ARG A 525 -18.62 1.82 3.48
CA ARG A 525 -18.01 0.58 2.94
C ARG A 525 -18.39 -0.64 3.78
N GLY A 526 -18.32 -0.53 5.11
CA GLY A 526 -18.75 -1.61 6.01
C GLY A 526 -20.24 -1.92 5.89
N ILE A 527 -21.10 -0.90 5.69
CA ILE A 527 -22.52 -1.13 5.43
C ILE A 527 -22.72 -1.87 4.09
N LYS A 528 -21.99 -1.49 3.04
CA LYS A 528 -22.04 -2.19 1.75
C LYS A 528 -21.67 -3.67 1.89
N GLU A 529 -20.67 -4.00 2.70
CA GLU A 529 -20.30 -5.39 2.98
C GLU A 529 -21.37 -6.19 3.73
N LEU A 530 -22.10 -5.54 4.66
CA LEU A 530 -23.25 -6.17 5.31
C LEU A 530 -24.31 -6.58 4.28
N LEU A 531 -24.54 -5.75 3.26
CA LEU A 531 -25.49 -6.04 2.17
C LEU A 531 -25.04 -7.19 1.25
N VAL A 532 -23.74 -7.52 1.22
CA VAL A 532 -23.18 -8.66 0.45
C VAL A 532 -23.28 -9.98 1.24
N GLY A 533 -23.71 -9.96 2.50
CA GLY A 533 -23.92 -11.15 3.33
C GLY A 533 -22.67 -11.67 4.05
N ASN A 534 -21.59 -10.88 4.06
CA ASN A 534 -20.34 -11.26 4.72
C ASN A 534 -20.39 -10.94 6.22
N LYS A 535 -21.13 -11.75 7.00
CA LYS A 535 -21.35 -11.54 8.46
C LYS A 535 -20.10 -11.73 9.35
N ASN A 536 -18.95 -12.09 8.77
CA ASN A 536 -17.77 -12.57 9.50
C ASN A 536 -16.59 -11.60 9.55
N GLN A 537 -16.68 -10.39 9.00
CA GLN A 537 -15.71 -9.38 9.38
C GLN A 537 -16.11 -8.81 10.74
N LYS A 538 -15.20 -8.90 11.71
CA LYS A 538 -15.25 -8.08 12.92
C LYS A 538 -15.41 -6.64 12.43
N THR A 539 -16.63 -6.13 12.52
CA THR A 539 -16.95 -4.73 12.29
C THR A 539 -15.94 -3.92 13.08
N ASP A 540 -15.26 -3.00 12.42
CA ASP A 540 -14.28 -2.04 12.94
C ASP A 540 -14.93 -1.14 14.01
N LYS A 541 -15.39 -1.75 15.12
CA LYS A 541 -15.92 -1.06 16.27
C LYS A 541 -14.74 -0.52 17.05
N LYS A 542 -14.55 0.78 16.85
CA LYS A 542 -13.85 1.72 17.73
C LYS A 542 -12.37 1.40 17.91
N ASN A 543 -11.55 1.96 17.03
CA ASN A 543 -10.32 2.60 17.46
C ASN A 543 -10.27 3.99 16.81
N ALA A 544 -9.80 4.98 17.55
CA ALA A 544 -9.71 6.36 17.07
C ALA A 544 -8.97 6.41 15.73
N TYR A 545 -9.69 6.76 14.66
CA TYR A 545 -9.07 6.99 13.36
C TYR A 545 -8.58 8.42 13.34
N ILE A 546 -7.27 8.56 13.14
CA ILE A 546 -6.71 9.77 12.58
C ILE A 546 -6.51 9.46 11.10
N THR A 547 -7.37 9.98 10.24
CA THR A 547 -7.14 9.91 8.80
C THR A 547 -6.13 11.00 8.47
N PHE A 548 -4.86 10.62 8.28
CA PHE A 548 -3.90 11.48 7.61
C PHE A 548 -4.02 11.23 6.09
N PRO A 549 -3.90 12.27 5.25
CA PRO A 549 -3.71 12.07 3.81
C PRO A 549 -2.42 11.31 3.51
#